data_AF-A0A0K8PVE2-F1
#
_entry.id   AF-A0A0K8PVE2-F1
#
_cell.length_a   1.000
_cell.length_b   1.000
_cell.length_c   1.000
_cell.angle_alpha   90.00
_cell.angle_beta   90.00
_cell.angle_gamma   90.00
#
_symmetry.space_group_name_H-M   'P 1'
#
loop_
_entity.id
_entity.type
_entity.pdbx_description
1 polymer ?
#
loop_
_entity_poly.entity_id
_entity_poly.type
_entity_poly.pdbx_seq_one_letter_code
_entity_poly.pdbx_strand_id
1 'polypeptide(L)'
;MIQPEKIPEFTGNLEQLETDYADLKKDAGHVRDAGGDIHSRFQGLSAYYQAPDAEQLFATTKPVKEKADAFATDLETVSGALSSYATEVKPLVTKLKELKAKAQTFVDSVKDDDEWEYDEDKVDEHNQLRDDITATVAAFWAAERTCHNKITALWGGTQMVAGDGSQKKNQYGFNADDMKDAKLPWGDPVEEKHKWYEVGHWVKSFVWDGLIVDGVWGTIKGLGT
;
A
#
# COMPACT_ATOMS: atom_id res chain seq x y z
N MET A 1 19.25 19.46 -5.44
CA MET A 1 18.56 19.32 -6.73
C MET A 1 17.66 18.09 -6.74
N ILE A 2 16.45 18.26 -7.24
CA ILE A 2 15.44 17.21 -7.40
C ILE A 2 15.83 16.24 -8.53
N GLN A 3 15.52 14.96 -8.38
CA GLN A 3 15.84 13.88 -9.33
C GLN A 3 14.54 13.23 -9.86
N PRO A 4 13.96 13.73 -10.96
CA PRO A 4 12.67 13.24 -11.49
C PRO A 4 12.64 11.74 -11.78
N GLU A 5 13.75 11.17 -12.21
CA GLU A 5 13.93 9.75 -12.52
C GLU A 5 13.96 8.86 -11.28
N LYS A 6 14.16 9.44 -10.09
CA LYS A 6 14.13 8.75 -8.80
C LYS A 6 12.79 8.89 -8.07
N ILE A 7 11.86 9.67 -8.62
CA ILE A 7 10.50 9.75 -8.09
C ILE A 7 9.81 8.39 -8.31
N PRO A 8 9.31 7.74 -7.24
CA PRO A 8 8.64 6.46 -7.36
C PRO A 8 7.43 6.53 -8.29
N GLU A 9 7.30 5.53 -9.18
CA GLU A 9 6.17 5.40 -10.10
C GLU A 9 5.45 4.07 -9.88
N PHE A 10 4.14 4.12 -9.73
CA PHE A 10 3.30 2.92 -9.58
C PHE A 10 3.30 2.09 -10.87
N THR A 11 3.75 0.84 -10.78
CA THR A 11 3.85 -0.12 -11.89
C THR A 11 2.76 -1.19 -11.89
N GLY A 12 1.88 -1.19 -10.89
CA GLY A 12 0.76 -2.12 -10.83
C GLY A 12 -0.37 -1.77 -11.80
N ASN A 13 -1.45 -2.57 -11.74
CA ASN A 13 -2.66 -2.33 -12.51
C ASN A 13 -3.87 -2.20 -11.56
N LEU A 14 -4.32 -0.97 -11.30
CA LEU A 14 -5.45 -0.71 -10.42
C LEU A 14 -6.78 -1.22 -11.02
N GLU A 15 -6.94 -1.22 -12.33
CA GLU A 15 -8.17 -1.72 -12.98
C GLU A 15 -8.29 -3.25 -12.84
N GLN A 16 -7.15 -3.95 -12.97
CA GLN A 16 -7.10 -5.38 -12.70
C GLN A 16 -7.38 -5.67 -11.22
N LEU A 17 -6.77 -4.90 -10.31
CA LEU A 17 -7.05 -5.02 -8.88
C LEU A 17 -8.53 -4.79 -8.55
N GLU A 18 -9.16 -3.81 -9.23
CA GLU A 18 -10.61 -3.55 -9.14
C GLU A 18 -11.46 -4.74 -9.55
N THR A 19 -11.04 -5.47 -10.59
CA THR A 19 -11.68 -6.71 -11.03
C THR A 19 -11.47 -7.83 -10.01
N ASP A 20 -10.23 -8.03 -9.55
CA ASP A 20 -9.83 -9.13 -8.69
C ASP A 20 -10.54 -9.09 -7.33
N TYR A 21 -10.61 -7.93 -6.68
CA TYR A 21 -11.32 -7.86 -5.39
C TYR A 21 -12.84 -8.03 -5.56
N ALA A 22 -13.40 -7.67 -6.71
CA ALA A 22 -14.83 -7.84 -6.98
C ALA A 22 -15.17 -9.31 -7.19
N ASP A 23 -14.31 -10.05 -7.88
CA ASP A 23 -14.46 -11.49 -8.07
C ASP A 23 -14.25 -12.25 -6.75
N LEU A 24 -13.27 -11.86 -5.94
CA LEU A 24 -13.09 -12.42 -4.59
C LEU A 24 -14.36 -12.29 -3.73
N LYS A 25 -15.07 -11.16 -3.84
CA LYS A 25 -16.35 -10.95 -3.14
C LYS A 25 -17.46 -11.87 -3.64
N LYS A 26 -17.52 -12.12 -4.95
CA LYS A 26 -18.49 -13.08 -5.54
C LYS A 26 -18.21 -14.49 -5.04
N ASP A 27 -16.94 -14.89 -5.04
CA ASP A 27 -16.52 -16.21 -4.56
C ASP A 27 -16.84 -16.42 -3.08
N ALA A 28 -16.70 -15.37 -2.25
CA ALA A 28 -17.16 -15.40 -0.86
C ALA A 28 -18.67 -15.72 -0.76
N GLY A 29 -19.49 -15.06 -1.57
CA GLY A 29 -20.92 -15.35 -1.68
C GLY A 29 -21.19 -16.80 -2.04
N HIS A 30 -20.52 -17.32 -3.08
CA HIS A 30 -20.67 -18.71 -3.51
C HIS A 30 -20.29 -19.72 -2.42
N VAL A 31 -19.23 -19.48 -1.65
CA VAL A 31 -18.85 -20.39 -0.54
C VAL A 31 -19.91 -20.39 0.55
N ARG A 32 -20.42 -19.22 0.93
CA ARG A 32 -21.49 -19.09 1.93
C ARG A 32 -22.74 -19.83 1.50
N ASP A 33 -23.17 -19.62 0.25
CA ASP A 33 -24.35 -20.26 -0.32
C ASP A 33 -24.18 -21.78 -0.36
N ALA A 34 -23.03 -22.28 -0.83
CA ALA A 34 -22.76 -23.71 -0.88
C ALA A 34 -22.84 -24.38 0.52
N GLY A 35 -22.27 -23.74 1.55
CA GLY A 35 -22.35 -24.23 2.93
C GLY A 35 -23.79 -24.22 3.48
N GLY A 36 -24.54 -23.15 3.20
CA GLY A 36 -25.95 -23.02 3.56
C GLY A 36 -26.83 -24.06 2.87
N ASP A 37 -26.60 -24.30 1.58
CA ASP A 37 -27.33 -25.26 0.76
C ASP A 37 -27.08 -26.70 1.20
N ILE A 38 -25.82 -27.07 1.47
CA ILE A 38 -25.48 -28.41 1.99
C ILE A 38 -26.25 -28.68 3.29
N HIS A 39 -26.21 -27.74 4.23
CA HIS A 39 -26.93 -27.91 5.49
C HIS A 39 -28.45 -27.99 5.27
N SER A 40 -29.02 -27.08 4.49
CA SER A 40 -30.47 -27.03 4.25
C SER A 40 -30.99 -28.28 3.54
N ARG A 41 -30.28 -28.76 2.51
CA ARG A 41 -30.62 -30.01 1.81
C ARG A 41 -30.53 -31.22 2.74
N PHE A 42 -29.54 -31.25 3.62
CA PHE A 42 -29.39 -32.33 4.60
C PHE A 42 -30.53 -32.33 5.64
N GLN A 43 -30.96 -31.16 6.10
CA GLN A 43 -32.15 -31.03 6.96
C GLN A 43 -33.43 -31.52 6.27
N GLY A 44 -33.55 -31.34 4.95
CA GLY A 44 -34.70 -31.80 4.17
C GLY A 44 -34.91 -33.33 4.18
N LEU A 45 -33.87 -34.12 4.52
CA LEU A 45 -33.99 -35.58 4.65
C LEU A 45 -34.81 -36.02 5.87
N SER A 46 -35.05 -35.12 6.84
CA SER A 46 -35.84 -35.38 8.05
C SER A 46 -37.27 -35.82 7.77
N ALA A 47 -37.83 -35.45 6.61
CA ALA A 47 -39.15 -35.90 6.18
C ALA A 47 -39.22 -37.41 5.85
N TYR A 48 -38.08 -38.06 5.60
CA TYR A 48 -38.01 -39.42 5.09
C TYR A 48 -37.15 -40.38 5.93
N TYR A 49 -36.39 -39.86 6.90
CA TYR A 49 -35.49 -40.65 7.74
C TYR A 49 -35.86 -40.51 9.21
N GLN A 50 -36.19 -41.64 9.84
CA GLN A 50 -36.56 -41.71 11.25
C GLN A 50 -35.74 -42.77 11.96
N ALA A 51 -34.94 -42.33 12.93
CA ALA A 51 -34.12 -43.15 13.80
C ALA A 51 -33.95 -42.43 15.14
N PRO A 52 -33.65 -43.14 16.23
CA PRO A 52 -33.37 -42.50 17.53
C PRO A 52 -32.29 -41.41 17.45
N ASP A 53 -31.29 -41.60 16.58
CA ASP A 53 -30.14 -40.69 16.43
C ASP A 53 -30.29 -39.69 15.27
N ALA A 54 -31.48 -39.56 14.67
CA ALA A 54 -31.67 -38.75 13.47
C ALA A 54 -31.33 -37.26 13.67
N GLU A 55 -31.67 -36.69 14.83
CA GLU A 55 -31.34 -35.31 15.17
C GLU A 55 -29.82 -35.09 15.22
N GLN A 56 -29.08 -36.02 15.84
CA GLN A 56 -27.62 -35.96 15.92
C GLN A 56 -26.99 -36.07 14.53
N LEU A 57 -27.51 -36.95 13.66
CA LEU A 57 -27.08 -37.04 12.27
C LEU A 57 -27.31 -35.70 11.56
N PHE A 58 -28.52 -35.13 11.62
CA PHE A 58 -28.83 -33.87 10.95
C PHE A 58 -27.99 -32.68 11.46
N ALA A 59 -27.61 -32.68 12.73
CA ALA A 59 -26.72 -31.66 13.29
C ALA A 59 -25.30 -31.67 12.70
N THR A 60 -24.84 -32.78 12.09
CA THR A 60 -23.45 -32.92 11.61
C THR A 60 -23.04 -31.92 10.50
N THR A 61 -24.00 -31.37 9.76
CA THR A 61 -23.72 -30.40 8.68
C THR A 61 -23.73 -28.95 9.15
N LYS A 62 -24.22 -28.67 10.37
CA LYS A 62 -24.24 -27.32 10.94
C LYS A 62 -22.82 -26.72 11.03
N PRO A 63 -21.78 -27.44 11.51
CA PRO A 63 -20.41 -26.92 11.51
C PRO A 63 -19.86 -26.60 10.12
N VAL A 64 -20.32 -27.29 9.06
CA VAL A 64 -19.89 -27.00 7.67
C VAL A 64 -20.45 -25.66 7.23
N LYS A 65 -21.76 -25.42 7.46
CA LYS A 65 -22.39 -24.13 7.18
C LYS A 65 -21.69 -22.99 7.93
N GLU A 66 -21.47 -23.17 9.23
CA GLU A 66 -20.85 -22.14 10.07
C GLU A 66 -19.42 -21.82 9.63
N LYS A 67 -18.62 -22.83 9.28
CA LYS A 67 -17.25 -22.61 8.76
C LYS A 67 -17.23 -21.96 7.38
N ALA A 68 -18.16 -22.34 6.49
CA ALA A 68 -18.29 -21.72 5.18
C ALA A 68 -18.66 -20.23 5.29
N ASP A 69 -19.61 -19.91 6.19
CA ASP A 69 -20.01 -18.53 6.47
C ASP A 69 -18.87 -17.68 7.08
N ALA A 70 -18.13 -18.25 8.03
CA ALA A 70 -16.96 -17.59 8.61
C ALA A 70 -15.87 -17.33 7.56
N PHE A 71 -15.53 -18.34 6.75
CA PHE A 71 -14.52 -18.19 5.69
C PHE A 71 -14.95 -17.17 4.62
N ALA A 72 -16.23 -17.18 4.22
CA ALA A 72 -16.75 -16.16 3.32
C ALA A 72 -16.63 -14.74 3.90
N THR A 73 -16.87 -14.58 5.20
CA THR A 73 -16.70 -13.29 5.89
C THR A 73 -15.25 -12.82 5.88
N ASP A 74 -14.28 -13.74 6.02
CA ASP A 74 -12.85 -13.42 5.90
C ASP A 74 -12.51 -12.97 4.47
N LEU A 75 -13.00 -13.67 3.44
CA LEU A 75 -12.80 -13.28 2.03
C LEU A 75 -13.40 -11.90 1.71
N GLU A 76 -14.59 -11.61 2.24
CA GLU A 76 -15.21 -10.28 2.12
C GLU A 76 -14.38 -9.19 2.81
N THR A 77 -13.73 -9.52 3.92
CA THR A 77 -12.83 -8.60 4.62
C THR A 77 -11.58 -8.31 3.78
N VAL A 78 -10.98 -9.32 3.16
CA VAL A 78 -9.85 -9.17 2.24
C VAL A 78 -10.25 -8.32 1.03
N SER A 79 -11.36 -8.66 0.38
CA SER A 79 -11.91 -7.89 -0.75
C SER A 79 -12.14 -6.42 -0.38
N GLY A 80 -12.74 -6.17 0.78
CA GLY A 80 -12.97 -4.82 1.28
C GLY A 80 -11.67 -4.05 1.56
N ALA A 81 -10.63 -4.70 2.08
CA ALA A 81 -9.33 -4.08 2.30
C ALA A 81 -8.67 -3.66 0.98
N LEU A 82 -8.66 -4.55 -0.02
CA LEU A 82 -8.11 -4.28 -1.36
C LEU A 82 -8.89 -3.17 -2.08
N SER A 83 -10.22 -3.15 -1.94
CA SER A 83 -11.06 -2.10 -2.53
C SER A 83 -10.81 -0.72 -1.92
N SER A 84 -10.67 -0.64 -0.59
CA SER A 84 -10.28 0.61 0.08
C SER A 84 -8.91 1.08 -0.37
N TYR A 85 -7.93 0.16 -0.44
CA TYR A 85 -6.58 0.47 -0.92
C TYR A 85 -6.59 1.03 -2.34
N ALA A 86 -7.25 0.36 -3.29
CA ALA A 86 -7.33 0.81 -4.68
C ALA A 86 -7.94 2.22 -4.78
N THR A 87 -8.99 2.48 -4.00
CA THR A 87 -9.65 3.80 -3.95
C THR A 87 -8.71 4.89 -3.41
N GLU A 88 -7.95 4.59 -2.36
CA GLU A 88 -7.04 5.52 -1.71
C GLU A 88 -5.82 5.85 -2.57
N VAL A 89 -5.21 4.85 -3.21
CA VAL A 89 -3.97 5.06 -3.98
C VAL A 89 -4.21 5.63 -5.38
N LYS A 90 -5.39 5.47 -5.97
CA LYS A 90 -5.71 5.98 -7.31
C LYS A 90 -5.39 7.48 -7.50
N PRO A 91 -5.84 8.41 -6.64
CA PRO A 91 -5.45 9.81 -6.74
C PRO A 91 -3.96 10.06 -6.44
N LEU A 92 -3.33 9.25 -5.58
CA LEU A 92 -1.89 9.38 -5.26
C LEU A 92 -1.01 9.00 -6.45
N VAL A 93 -1.38 7.95 -7.20
CA VAL A 93 -0.70 7.55 -8.44
C VAL A 93 -0.76 8.66 -9.48
N THR A 94 -1.93 9.28 -9.67
CA THR A 94 -2.08 10.42 -10.57
C THR A 94 -1.23 11.60 -10.10
N LYS A 95 -1.28 11.95 -8.80
CA LYS A 95 -0.49 13.03 -8.23
C LYS A 95 1.01 12.81 -8.42
N LEU A 96 1.53 11.59 -8.24
CA LEU A 96 2.95 11.30 -8.46
C LEU A 96 3.38 11.46 -9.93
N LYS A 97 2.53 11.07 -10.88
CA LYS A 97 2.80 11.31 -12.31
C LYS A 97 2.87 12.80 -12.63
N GLU A 98 1.95 13.58 -12.08
CA GLU A 98 1.95 15.05 -12.24
C GLU A 98 3.18 15.69 -11.60
N LEU A 99 3.54 15.28 -10.37
CA LEU A 99 4.71 15.78 -9.66
C LEU A 99 6.01 15.43 -10.39
N LYS A 100 6.10 14.23 -10.98
CA LYS A 100 7.23 13.84 -11.82
C LYS A 100 7.38 14.73 -13.06
N ALA A 101 6.27 15.07 -13.72
CA ALA A 101 6.28 16.00 -14.86
C ALA A 101 6.67 17.43 -14.44
N LYS A 102 6.18 17.90 -13.28
CA LYS A 102 6.58 19.19 -12.70
C LYS A 102 8.06 19.21 -12.36
N ALA A 103 8.59 18.11 -11.78
CA ALA A 103 10.00 17.99 -11.43
C ALA A 103 10.89 18.04 -12.68
N GLN A 104 10.48 17.38 -13.76
CA GLN A 104 11.18 17.47 -15.03
C GLN A 104 11.18 18.91 -15.57
N THR A 105 10.04 19.58 -15.57
CA THR A 105 9.92 20.99 -15.99
C THR A 105 10.82 21.91 -15.17
N PHE A 106 10.85 21.74 -13.85
CA PHE A 106 11.71 22.51 -12.96
C PHE A 106 13.20 22.27 -13.26
N VAL A 107 13.61 21.00 -13.38
CA VAL A 107 15.01 20.66 -13.72
C VAL A 107 15.42 21.27 -15.06
N ASP A 108 14.53 21.23 -16.06
CA ASP A 108 14.79 21.82 -17.37
C ASP A 108 14.85 23.35 -17.36
N SER A 109 14.17 24.02 -16.43
CA SER A 109 14.15 25.49 -16.32
C SER A 109 15.41 26.05 -15.67
N VAL A 110 16.10 25.26 -14.83
CA VAL A 110 17.30 25.69 -14.09
C VAL A 110 18.61 25.05 -14.58
N LYS A 111 18.55 24.13 -15.56
CA LYS A 111 19.73 23.36 -16.03
C LYS A 111 20.91 24.19 -16.54
N ASP A 112 20.64 25.40 -17.04
CA ASP A 112 21.64 26.32 -17.62
C ASP A 112 21.86 27.53 -16.68
N ASP A 113 21.35 27.48 -15.45
CA ASP A 113 21.45 28.53 -14.43
C ASP A 113 22.19 27.99 -13.20
N ASP A 114 23.52 28.16 -13.17
CA ASP A 114 24.36 27.70 -12.06
C ASP A 114 24.11 28.47 -10.74
N GLU A 115 23.36 29.57 -10.77
CA GLU A 115 23.05 30.42 -9.60
C GLU A 115 21.59 30.30 -9.15
N TRP A 116 20.82 29.35 -9.68
CA TRP A 116 19.39 29.19 -9.33
C TRP A 116 19.13 29.02 -7.82
N GLU A 117 20.10 28.46 -7.08
CA GLU A 117 20.04 28.31 -5.61
C GLU A 117 20.07 29.66 -4.84
N TYR A 118 20.32 30.77 -5.54
CA TYR A 118 20.25 32.14 -5.00
C TYR A 118 18.94 32.87 -5.36
N ASP A 119 18.09 32.26 -6.17
CA ASP A 119 16.77 32.77 -6.53
C ASP A 119 15.73 32.16 -5.56
N GLU A 120 15.22 32.98 -4.64
CA GLU A 120 14.28 32.59 -3.59
C GLU A 120 13.06 31.85 -4.17
N ASP A 121 12.52 32.35 -5.28
CA ASP A 121 11.34 31.76 -5.94
C ASP A 121 11.64 30.33 -6.44
N LYS A 122 12.87 30.08 -6.93
CA LYS A 122 13.27 28.75 -7.42
C LYS A 122 13.61 27.78 -6.29
N VAL A 123 14.19 28.27 -5.19
CA VAL A 123 14.44 27.47 -3.99
C VAL A 123 13.11 27.04 -3.37
N ASP A 124 12.14 27.96 -3.28
CA ASP A 124 10.80 27.67 -2.78
C ASP A 124 10.06 26.67 -3.68
N GLU A 125 10.10 26.86 -5.00
CA GLU A 125 9.50 25.92 -5.95
C GLU A 125 10.11 24.51 -5.82
N HIS A 126 11.44 24.42 -5.75
CA HIS A 126 12.15 23.16 -5.55
C HIS A 126 11.71 22.44 -4.27
N ASN A 127 11.72 23.16 -3.14
CA ASN A 127 11.42 22.59 -1.83
C ASN A 127 9.95 22.19 -1.72
N GLN A 128 9.03 23.03 -2.20
CA GLN A 128 7.60 22.70 -2.25
C GLN A 128 7.36 21.43 -3.08
N LEU A 129 8.02 21.31 -4.24
CA LEU A 129 7.87 20.15 -5.10
C LEU A 129 8.41 18.87 -4.44
N ARG A 130 9.58 18.96 -3.79
CA ARG A 130 10.16 17.86 -3.02
C ARG A 130 9.23 17.43 -1.87
N ASP A 131 8.65 18.38 -1.14
CA ASP A 131 7.75 18.11 -0.03
C ASP A 131 6.44 17.47 -0.50
N ASP A 132 5.89 17.93 -1.63
CA ASP A 132 4.71 17.34 -2.24
C ASP A 132 4.94 15.88 -2.68
N ILE A 133 6.11 15.57 -3.27
CA ILE A 133 6.49 14.19 -3.61
C ILE A 133 6.59 13.35 -2.34
N THR A 134 7.29 13.86 -1.33
CA THR A 134 7.52 13.16 -0.06
C THR A 134 6.21 12.84 0.66
N ALA A 135 5.29 13.80 0.74
CA ALA A 135 3.98 13.61 1.33
C ALA A 135 3.15 12.58 0.54
N THR A 136 3.23 12.60 -0.79
CA THR A 136 2.46 11.68 -1.63
C THR A 136 2.98 10.24 -1.53
N VAL A 137 4.30 10.05 -1.48
CA VAL A 137 4.93 8.72 -1.24
C VAL A 137 4.58 8.20 0.17
N ALA A 138 4.66 9.06 1.19
CA ALA A 138 4.30 8.68 2.56
C ALA A 138 2.83 8.22 2.68
N ALA A 139 1.92 8.95 2.02
CA ALA A 139 0.50 8.60 1.97
C ALA A 139 0.28 7.25 1.28
N PHE A 140 1.02 6.97 0.21
CA PHE A 140 0.94 5.69 -0.48
C PHE A 140 1.37 4.53 0.42
N TRP A 141 2.51 4.64 1.11
CA TRP A 141 2.94 3.63 2.08
C TRP A 141 1.94 3.47 3.24
N ALA A 142 1.28 4.55 3.67
CA ALA A 142 0.24 4.46 4.70
C ALA A 142 -0.97 3.63 4.23
N ALA A 143 -1.38 3.80 2.97
CA ALA A 143 -2.44 3.00 2.36
C ALA A 143 -2.04 1.50 2.29
N GLU A 144 -0.80 1.21 1.89
CA GLU A 144 -0.27 -0.17 1.84
C GLU A 144 -0.25 -0.82 3.23
N ARG A 145 0.25 -0.11 4.26
CA ARG A 145 0.21 -0.61 5.64
C ARG A 145 -1.20 -0.86 6.12
N THR A 146 -2.14 0.04 5.83
CA THR A 146 -3.54 -0.09 6.24
C THR A 146 -4.19 -1.33 5.62
N CYS A 147 -3.97 -1.55 4.32
CA CYS A 147 -4.44 -2.74 3.61
C CYS A 147 -3.85 -4.03 4.20
N HIS A 148 -2.51 -4.08 4.33
CA HIS A 148 -1.77 -5.21 4.89
C HIS A 148 -2.25 -5.56 6.31
N ASN A 149 -2.38 -4.56 7.19
CA ASN A 149 -2.79 -4.75 8.58
C ASN A 149 -4.20 -5.29 8.68
N LYS A 150 -5.13 -4.77 7.86
CA LYS A 150 -6.51 -5.24 7.83
C LYS A 150 -6.62 -6.70 7.40
N ILE A 151 -5.82 -7.12 6.42
CA ILE A 151 -5.78 -8.51 5.95
C ILE A 151 -5.13 -9.42 7.00
N THR A 152 -3.94 -9.06 7.48
CA THR A 152 -3.19 -9.89 8.44
C THR A 152 -3.85 -10.05 9.80
N ALA A 153 -4.69 -9.09 10.22
CA ALA A 153 -5.46 -9.18 11.45
C ALA A 153 -6.38 -10.41 11.50
N LEU A 154 -6.82 -10.92 10.34
CA LEU A 154 -7.67 -12.12 10.24
C LEU A 154 -7.03 -13.37 10.86
N TRP A 155 -5.70 -13.47 10.84
CA TRP A 155 -4.96 -14.62 11.40
C TRP A 155 -3.95 -14.23 12.48
N GLY A 156 -4.09 -13.03 13.07
CA GLY A 156 -3.14 -12.54 14.07
C GLY A 156 -1.72 -12.33 13.52
N GLY A 157 -1.63 -12.02 12.23
CA GLY A 157 -0.38 -11.80 11.52
C GLY A 157 0.33 -10.51 11.92
N THR A 158 1.51 -10.32 11.34
CA THR A 158 2.37 -9.17 11.62
C THR A 158 1.70 -7.86 11.23
N GLN A 159 1.61 -6.94 12.19
CA GLN A 159 1.12 -5.57 11.96
C GLN A 159 2.30 -4.65 11.65
N MET A 160 2.24 -4.00 10.49
CA MET A 160 3.24 -3.05 10.01
C MET A 160 2.98 -1.65 10.55
N VAL A 161 4.05 -0.97 10.93
CA VAL A 161 4.05 0.45 11.30
C VAL A 161 5.01 1.22 10.40
N ALA A 162 4.90 2.56 10.39
CA ALA A 162 5.91 3.38 9.74
C ALA A 162 7.27 3.18 10.43
N GLY A 163 8.33 3.25 9.64
CA GLY A 163 9.70 3.25 10.14
C GLY A 163 9.99 4.50 10.96
N ASP A 164 10.72 4.30 12.06
CA ASP A 164 11.20 5.38 12.96
C ASP A 164 12.74 5.51 12.90
N GLY A 165 13.36 4.93 11.87
CA GLY A 165 14.82 4.87 11.70
C GLY A 165 15.52 3.83 12.58
N SER A 166 14.80 3.09 13.41
CA SER A 166 15.36 1.97 14.18
C SER A 166 15.32 0.66 13.37
N GLN A 167 16.08 -0.34 13.81
CA GLN A 167 16.05 -1.69 13.20
C GLN A 167 14.93 -2.58 13.78
N LYS A 168 13.82 -1.99 14.21
CA LYS A 168 12.69 -2.78 14.71
C LYS A 168 12.09 -3.60 13.58
N LYS A 169 11.64 -4.80 13.93
CA LYS A 169 10.85 -5.63 13.01
C LYS A 169 9.51 -4.95 12.73
N ASN A 170 8.89 -5.31 11.60
CA ASN A 170 7.52 -4.93 11.23
C ASN A 170 7.36 -3.44 10.87
N GLN A 171 8.37 -2.88 10.21
CA GLN A 171 8.33 -1.52 9.68
C GLN A 171 8.26 -1.55 8.16
N TYR A 172 7.43 -0.68 7.57
CA TYR A 172 7.31 -0.52 6.13
C TYR A 172 7.03 0.93 5.76
N GLY A 173 7.89 1.52 4.92
CA GLY A 173 7.84 2.93 4.57
C GLY A 173 8.06 3.86 5.77
N PHE A 174 7.86 5.17 5.57
CA PHE A 174 8.06 6.21 6.58
C PHE A 174 6.87 7.20 6.58
N ASN A 175 6.76 8.03 7.62
CA ASN A 175 5.82 9.15 7.60
C ASN A 175 6.44 10.36 6.90
N ALA A 176 5.59 11.28 6.42
CA ALA A 176 6.03 12.50 5.76
C ALA A 176 6.91 13.36 6.69
N ASP A 177 6.51 13.51 7.96
CA ASP A 177 7.23 14.33 8.94
C ASP A 177 8.65 13.80 9.19
N ASP A 178 8.81 12.48 9.26
CA ASP A 178 10.12 11.81 9.45
C ASP A 178 11.04 11.99 8.22
N MET A 179 10.47 12.39 7.07
CA MET A 179 11.19 12.60 5.81
C MET A 179 11.36 14.07 5.44
N LYS A 180 10.78 15.01 6.18
CA LYS A 180 10.71 16.41 5.74
C LYS A 180 12.09 17.00 5.47
N ASP A 181 13.00 16.89 6.42
CA ASP A 181 14.36 17.40 6.27
C ASP A 181 15.29 16.37 5.63
N ALA A 182 14.74 15.24 5.17
CA ALA A 182 15.51 14.07 4.82
C ALA A 182 16.31 14.18 3.50
N LYS A 183 17.48 13.54 3.39
CA LYS A 183 18.14 13.21 2.14
C LYS A 183 17.36 12.08 1.51
N LEU A 184 16.64 12.38 0.43
CA LEU A 184 15.74 11.46 -0.23
C LEU A 184 16.23 11.21 -1.66
N PRO A 185 15.96 10.02 -2.23
CA PRO A 185 16.44 9.71 -3.58
C PRO A 185 15.91 10.66 -4.65
N TRP A 186 14.72 11.23 -4.47
CA TRP A 186 14.16 12.24 -5.38
C TRP A 186 14.65 13.67 -5.10
N GLY A 187 15.44 13.93 -4.05
CA GLY A 187 16.02 15.25 -3.80
C GLY A 187 16.36 15.53 -2.33
N ASP A 188 17.43 16.29 -2.12
CA ASP A 188 17.79 16.88 -0.82
C ASP A 188 17.09 18.23 -0.64
N PRO A 189 16.67 18.63 0.58
CA PRO A 189 16.19 19.99 0.82
C PRO A 189 17.30 21.00 0.50
N VAL A 190 16.92 22.15 -0.04
CA VAL A 190 17.84 23.26 -0.32
C VAL A 190 17.58 24.35 0.70
N GLU A 191 18.51 24.54 1.63
CA GLU A 191 18.50 25.70 2.52
C GLU A 191 18.91 26.95 1.71
N GLU A 192 18.15 28.03 1.84
CA GLU A 192 18.64 29.37 1.49
C GLU A 192 19.96 29.60 2.26
N LYS A 193 21.07 29.95 1.59
CA LYS A 193 22.42 29.91 2.19
C LYS A 193 22.59 30.82 3.42
N HIS A 194 22.22 30.31 4.61
CA HIS A 194 22.68 30.78 5.92
C HIS A 194 22.83 29.64 6.94
N LYS A 195 24.10 29.20 7.09
CA LYS A 195 24.76 28.44 8.19
C LYS A 195 24.61 26.90 8.27
N TRP A 196 25.64 26.29 7.68
CA TRP A 196 26.14 24.90 7.64
C TRP A 196 26.07 23.91 8.84
N TYR A 197 25.39 24.17 9.97
CA TYR A 197 25.49 23.28 11.15
C TYR A 197 24.23 22.53 11.61
N GLU A 198 23.16 22.45 10.81
CA GLU A 198 21.97 21.65 11.14
C GLU A 198 21.73 20.48 10.18
N VAL A 199 22.75 19.66 9.88
CA VAL A 199 22.55 18.41 9.12
C VAL A 199 22.50 17.21 10.07
N GLY A 200 21.29 16.89 10.53
CA GLY A 200 20.97 15.73 11.35
C GLY A 200 21.02 14.39 10.58
N HIS A 201 21.38 13.33 11.28
CA HIS A 201 21.62 11.97 10.76
C HIS A 201 20.33 11.21 10.38
N TRP A 202 20.13 10.84 9.10
CA TRP A 202 19.33 9.63 8.72
C TRP A 202 19.78 8.94 7.40
N VAL A 203 20.89 9.35 6.77
CA VAL A 203 21.29 8.92 5.40
C VAL A 203 21.44 7.40 5.21
N LYS A 204 21.73 6.63 6.27
CA LYS A 204 22.12 5.22 6.11
C LYS A 204 20.98 4.23 5.81
N SER A 205 19.71 4.54 6.10
CA SER A 205 18.62 3.56 5.91
C SER A 205 17.84 3.71 4.58
N PHE A 206 17.79 4.92 4.00
CA PHE A 206 16.98 5.19 2.80
C PHE A 206 17.61 4.72 1.49
N VAL A 207 18.94 4.78 1.38
CA VAL A 207 19.67 4.51 0.13
C VAL A 207 19.91 3.00 -0.12
N TRP A 208 19.85 2.14 0.91
CA TRP A 208 20.25 0.74 0.78
C TRP A 208 19.11 -0.30 0.90
N ASP A 209 18.04 -0.06 1.68
CA ASP A 209 16.99 -1.09 1.90
C ASP A 209 15.54 -0.68 1.49
N GLY A 210 15.24 0.61 1.29
CA GLY A 210 13.85 1.10 1.31
C GLY A 210 13.12 1.30 -0.04
N LEU A 211 13.83 1.40 -1.16
CA LEU A 211 13.23 1.70 -2.48
C LEU A 211 13.45 0.61 -3.54
N ILE A 212 14.20 -0.43 -3.23
CA ILE A 212 14.50 -1.55 -4.14
C ILE A 212 13.52 -2.73 -3.92
N VAL A 213 12.66 -2.68 -2.90
CA VAL A 213 11.92 -3.86 -2.47
C VAL A 213 10.47 -3.85 -3.00
N ASP A 214 10.31 -4.68 -4.04
CA ASP A 214 9.11 -5.41 -4.52
C ASP A 214 8.04 -4.68 -5.35
N GLY A 215 8.01 -5.00 -6.65
CA GLY A 215 6.86 -5.07 -7.56
C GLY A 215 6.03 -3.83 -7.93
N VAL A 216 5.83 -2.90 -7.01
CA VAL A 216 4.82 -1.81 -7.12
C VAL A 216 5.44 -0.48 -7.54
N TRP A 217 6.70 -0.24 -7.21
CA TRP A 217 7.44 0.97 -7.54
C TRP A 217 8.51 0.64 -8.58
N GLY A 218 8.35 1.12 -9.81
CA GLY A 218 9.29 0.81 -10.88
C GLY A 218 10.67 1.39 -10.62
N THR A 219 11.63 0.55 -10.25
CA THR A 219 13.05 0.85 -10.45
C THR A 219 13.65 -0.15 -11.44
N ILE A 220 14.30 0.43 -12.45
CA ILE A 220 15.06 -0.13 -13.56
C ILE A 220 15.69 -1.52 -13.26
N LYS A 221 15.45 -2.47 -14.17
CA LYS A 221 16.13 -3.76 -14.25
C LYS A 221 17.64 -3.57 -14.44
N GLY A 222 18.41 -4.21 -13.59
CA GLY A 222 19.79 -4.66 -13.85
C GLY A 222 20.14 -5.64 -12.75
N LEU A 223 19.94 -6.95 -12.94
CA LEU A 223 20.80 -7.80 -13.74
C LEU A 223 19.99 -8.88 -14.47
N GLY A 224 20.26 -9.03 -15.77
CA GLY A 224 20.13 -10.33 -16.41
C GLY A 224 21.35 -11.17 -16.07
N THR A 225 21.11 -12.30 -15.40
CA THR A 225 21.49 -13.69 -15.77
C THR A 225 20.82 -14.61 -14.75
#